data_AF-A0A7W7YIU3-F1
#
_entry.id   AF-A0A7W7YIU3-F1
#
_cell.length_a   1.000
_cell.length_b   1.000
_cell.length_c   1.000
_cell.angle_alpha   90.00
_cell.angle_beta   90.00
_cell.angle_gamma   90.00
#
_symmetry.space_group_name_H-M   'P 1'
#
loop_
_entity.id
_entity.type
_entity.pdbx_description
1 polymer ?
#
loop_
_entity_poly.entity_id
_entity_poly.type
_entity_poly.pdbx_seq_one_letter_code
_entity_poly.pdbx_strand_id
1 'polypeptide(L)'
;MKSSRIWLIAAAALAFIWSAVAWVMHQTDHLVSWPEKVTALMEETPWLNGQAEGTHESRQHHLDRVITHFNRLDAAYKRRLREDSQPVVDKFFASLNEEEQKEYVNRTVDPYLDRLERGLKALPEEERKRLTTRMRGDMKNQRSAAQDGDKLSPEEREFMDSMVQEDPIFFLRNAPIKVKMELAPVLEDMLSRIQGLRR
;
A
#
# COMPACT_ATOMS: atom_id res chain seq x y z
N MET A 1 -8.90 -9.95 57.21
CA MET A 1 -10.06 -9.34 56.49
C MET A 1 -9.75 -8.00 55.82
N LYS A 2 -8.92 -7.10 56.38
CA LYS A 2 -8.57 -5.81 55.75
C LYS A 2 -7.75 -5.95 54.45
N SER A 3 -6.78 -6.86 54.40
CA SER A 3 -5.96 -7.13 53.21
C SER A 3 -6.79 -7.62 52.02
N SER A 4 -7.77 -8.51 52.25
CA SER A 4 -8.65 -9.04 51.20
C SER A 4 -9.52 -7.96 50.53
N ARG A 5 -10.01 -6.96 51.29
CA ARG A 5 -10.75 -5.82 50.73
C ARG A 5 -9.89 -4.92 49.86
N ILE A 6 -8.63 -4.70 50.24
CA ILE A 6 -7.70 -3.87 49.46
C ILE A 6 -7.39 -4.56 48.13
N TRP A 7 -7.15 -5.88 48.14
CA TRP A 7 -6.93 -6.65 46.90
C TRP A 7 -8.17 -6.69 46.00
N LEU A 8 -9.38 -6.78 46.56
CA LEU A 8 -10.62 -6.70 45.80
C LEU A 8 -10.82 -5.33 45.13
N ILE A 9 -10.55 -4.24 45.86
CA ILE A 9 -10.64 -2.88 45.30
C ILE A 9 -9.58 -2.68 44.21
N ALA A 10 -8.36 -3.15 44.44
CA ALA A 10 -7.29 -3.08 43.45
C ALA A 10 -7.63 -3.90 42.18
N ALA A 11 -8.19 -5.10 42.33
CA ALA A 11 -8.64 -5.92 41.20
C ALA A 11 -9.80 -5.27 40.45
N ALA A 12 -10.77 -4.67 41.14
CA ALA A 12 -11.89 -3.96 40.53
C ALA A 12 -11.42 -2.71 39.78
N ALA A 13 -10.50 -1.94 40.35
CA ALA A 13 -9.90 -0.78 39.69
C ALA A 13 -9.10 -1.21 38.44
N LEU A 14 -8.34 -2.30 38.52
CA LEU A 14 -7.59 -2.84 37.39
C LEU A 14 -8.54 -3.31 36.27
N ALA A 15 -9.59 -4.05 36.62
CA ALA A 15 -10.60 -4.47 35.66
C ALA A 15 -11.27 -3.27 34.98
N PHE A 16 -11.63 -2.24 35.76
CA PHE A 16 -12.22 -1.01 35.22
C PHE A 16 -11.28 -0.29 34.24
N ILE A 17 -9.99 -0.17 34.59
CA ILE A 17 -8.98 0.43 33.71
C ILE A 17 -8.87 -0.37 32.41
N TRP A 18 -8.78 -1.70 32.47
CA TRP A 18 -8.70 -2.53 31.27
C TRP A 18 -9.99 -2.50 30.43
N SER A 19 -11.17 -2.43 31.06
CA SER A 19 -12.44 -2.23 30.34
C SER A 19 -12.48 -0.88 29.62
N ALA A 20 -11.98 0.19 30.25
CA ALA A 20 -11.87 1.49 29.62
C ALA A 20 -10.89 1.47 28.44
N VAL A 21 -9.73 0.82 28.59
CA VAL A 21 -8.77 0.63 27.50
C VAL A 21 -9.38 -0.18 26.35
N ALA A 22 -10.05 -1.30 26.64
CA ALA A 22 -10.71 -2.12 25.62
C ALA A 22 -11.80 -1.34 24.88
N TRP A 23 -12.56 -0.50 25.58
CA TRP A 23 -13.55 0.38 24.97
C TRP A 23 -12.91 1.42 24.04
N VAL A 24 -11.85 2.10 24.49
CA VAL A 24 -11.11 3.06 23.66
C VAL A 24 -10.52 2.36 22.43
N MET A 25 -9.88 1.20 22.62
CA MET A 25 -9.33 0.41 21.51
C MET A 25 -10.41 0.05 20.49
N HIS A 26 -11.57 -0.44 20.95
CA HIS A 26 -12.71 -0.76 20.07
C HIS A 26 -13.19 0.48 19.29
N GLN A 27 -13.30 1.63 19.95
CA GLN A 27 -13.70 2.87 19.29
C GLN A 27 -12.65 3.38 18.30
N THR A 28 -11.36 3.18 18.57
CA THR A 28 -10.28 3.65 17.69
C THR A 28 -9.83 2.61 16.66
N ASP A 29 -10.37 1.39 16.69
CA ASP A 29 -9.93 0.30 15.82
C ASP A 29 -10.13 0.63 14.33
N HIS A 30 -11.16 1.41 14.01
CA HIS A 30 -11.39 1.90 12.65
C HIS A 30 -10.42 3.01 12.24
N LEU A 31 -9.61 3.57 13.15
CA LEU A 31 -8.65 4.65 12.88
C LEU A 31 -7.24 4.13 12.62
N VAL A 32 -6.91 2.93 13.11
CA VAL A 32 -5.58 2.32 12.99
C VAL A 32 -5.64 1.14 12.03
N SER A 33 -4.57 0.98 11.23
CA SER A 33 -4.43 -0.13 10.30
C SER A 33 -3.06 -0.77 10.47
N TRP A 34 -3.00 -2.08 10.33
CA TRP A 34 -1.78 -2.88 10.42
C TRP A 34 -1.82 -3.96 9.31
N PRO A 35 -0.65 -4.53 8.91
CA PRO A 35 -0.58 -5.45 7.78
C PRO A 35 -1.57 -6.60 7.87
N GLU A 36 -1.66 -7.24 9.04
CA GLU A 36 -2.50 -8.42 9.26
C GLU A 36 -4.00 -8.09 9.10
N LYS A 37 -4.44 -6.85 9.41
CA LYS A 37 -5.83 -6.40 9.15
C LYS A 37 -6.12 -6.26 7.66
N VAL A 38 -5.17 -5.74 6.90
CA VAL A 38 -5.30 -5.61 5.45
C VAL A 38 -5.31 -6.99 4.80
N THR A 39 -4.41 -7.88 5.21
CA THR A 39 -4.38 -9.28 4.75
C THR A 39 -5.71 -9.98 5.06
N ALA A 40 -6.21 -9.88 6.29
CA ALA A 40 -7.51 -10.47 6.66
C ALA A 40 -8.66 -9.93 5.81
N LEU A 41 -8.74 -8.61 5.60
CA LEU A 41 -9.77 -8.01 4.74
C LEU A 41 -9.69 -8.51 3.28
N MET A 42 -8.47 -8.74 2.77
CA MET A 42 -8.26 -9.28 1.43
C MET A 42 -8.62 -10.78 1.34
N GLU A 43 -8.35 -11.57 2.38
CA GLU A 43 -8.72 -13.00 2.46
C GLU A 43 -10.22 -13.22 2.66
N GLU A 44 -10.87 -12.35 3.46
CA GLU A 44 -12.31 -12.35 3.71
C GLU A 44 -13.12 -11.81 2.52
N THR A 45 -12.50 -11.59 1.37
CA THR A 45 -13.17 -11.13 0.16
C THR A 45 -14.30 -12.09 -0.23
N PRO A 46 -15.57 -11.64 -0.23
CA PRO A 46 -16.73 -12.53 -0.33
C PRO A 46 -16.69 -13.46 -1.55
N TRP A 47 -16.35 -12.89 -2.72
CA TRP A 47 -16.32 -13.61 -3.99
C TRP A 47 -15.11 -14.53 -4.17
N LEU A 48 -14.11 -14.48 -3.28
CA LEU A 48 -13.00 -15.45 -3.28
C LEU A 48 -13.33 -16.73 -2.51
N ASN A 49 -14.34 -16.70 -1.63
CA ASN A 49 -14.68 -17.79 -0.71
C ASN A 49 -15.91 -18.60 -1.17
N GLY A 50 -16.23 -18.58 -2.47
CA GLY A 50 -17.36 -19.32 -3.04
C GLY A 50 -18.74 -18.76 -2.68
N GLN A 51 -18.80 -17.57 -2.08
CA GLN A 51 -20.05 -16.80 -2.02
C GLN A 51 -20.32 -16.23 -3.42
N ALA A 52 -21.59 -15.97 -3.75
CA ALA A 52 -21.96 -15.32 -5.01
C ALA A 52 -21.09 -14.06 -5.23
N GLU A 53 -20.82 -13.67 -6.48
CA GLU A 53 -19.87 -12.61 -6.89
C GLU A 53 -20.06 -11.23 -6.19
N GLY A 54 -21.12 -11.09 -5.40
CA GLY A 54 -21.55 -9.88 -4.74
C GLY A 54 -22.34 -9.02 -5.70
N THR A 55 -23.23 -8.17 -5.19
CA THR A 55 -23.74 -7.06 -5.98
C THR A 55 -22.60 -6.06 -6.21
N HIS A 56 -22.66 -5.28 -7.30
CA HIS A 56 -21.69 -4.21 -7.57
C HIS A 56 -21.45 -3.30 -6.34
N GLU A 57 -22.51 -2.90 -5.66
CA GLU A 57 -22.44 -2.08 -4.44
C GLU A 57 -21.68 -2.78 -3.30
N SER A 58 -21.92 -4.08 -3.09
CA SER A 58 -21.21 -4.84 -2.06
C SER A 58 -19.71 -4.98 -2.37
N ARG A 59 -19.36 -5.16 -3.65
CA ARG A 59 -17.97 -5.24 -4.10
C ARG A 59 -17.25 -3.91 -3.93
N GLN A 60 -17.90 -2.82 -4.33
CA GLN A 60 -17.39 -1.47 -4.17
C GLN A 60 -17.16 -1.12 -2.70
N HIS A 61 -18.13 -1.40 -1.84
CA HIS A 61 -17.99 -1.17 -0.40
C HIS A 61 -16.82 -1.98 0.21
N HIS A 62 -16.65 -3.25 -0.20
CA HIS A 62 -15.51 -4.04 0.27
C HIS A 62 -14.18 -3.49 -0.22
N LEU A 63 -14.09 -3.12 -1.50
CA LEU A 63 -12.93 -2.48 -2.11
C LEU A 63 -12.56 -1.18 -1.37
N ASP A 64 -13.55 -0.35 -1.04
CA ASP A 64 -13.37 0.89 -0.29
C ASP A 64 -12.73 0.66 1.07
N ARG A 65 -13.18 -0.37 1.80
CA ARG A 65 -12.57 -0.72 3.09
C ARG A 65 -11.12 -1.15 2.92
N VAL A 66 -10.84 -2.03 1.96
CA VAL A 66 -9.47 -2.51 1.70
C VAL A 66 -8.54 -1.34 1.37
N ILE A 67 -8.94 -0.48 0.42
CA ILE A 67 -8.16 0.72 0.04
C ILE A 67 -7.93 1.64 1.23
N THR A 68 -8.97 1.89 2.04
CA THR A 68 -8.88 2.75 3.21
C THR A 68 -7.88 2.23 4.23
N HIS A 69 -7.92 0.94 4.52
CA HIS A 69 -6.98 0.31 5.45
C HIS A 69 -5.56 0.21 4.88
N PHE A 70 -5.42 -0.07 3.59
CA PHE A 70 -4.12 -0.10 2.91
C PHE A 70 -3.44 1.28 2.92
N ASN A 71 -4.18 2.35 2.63
CA ASN A 71 -3.64 3.72 2.59
C ASN A 71 -3.23 4.28 3.95
N ARG A 72 -3.73 3.69 5.05
CA ARG A 72 -3.32 4.02 6.41
C ARG A 72 -2.03 3.34 6.85
N LEU A 73 -1.60 2.30 6.13
CA LEU A 73 -0.31 1.68 6.40
C LEU A 73 0.82 2.67 6.07
N ASP A 74 1.80 2.74 6.97
CA ASP A 74 3.05 3.42 6.68
C ASP A 74 3.93 2.61 5.70
N ALA A 75 5.02 3.21 5.24
CA ALA A 75 5.92 2.56 4.27
C ALA A 75 6.54 1.25 4.81
N ALA A 76 6.81 1.16 6.11
CA ALA A 76 7.40 -0.03 6.71
C ALA A 76 6.38 -1.19 6.74
N TYR A 77 5.14 -0.90 7.09
CA TYR A 77 4.05 -1.88 7.09
C TYR A 77 3.66 -2.32 5.68
N LYS A 78 3.67 -1.42 4.69
CA LYS A 78 3.45 -1.80 3.29
C LYS A 78 4.55 -2.69 2.74
N ARG A 79 5.80 -2.40 3.09
CA ARG A 79 6.93 -3.27 2.78
C ARG A 79 6.76 -4.65 3.40
N ARG A 80 6.39 -4.71 4.68
CA ARG A 80 6.11 -5.97 5.38
C ARG A 80 4.96 -6.75 4.74
N LEU A 81 3.87 -6.09 4.33
CA LEU A 81 2.76 -6.74 3.63
C LEU A 81 3.21 -7.45 2.35
N ARG A 82 4.16 -6.85 1.63
CA ARG A 82 4.75 -7.41 0.41
C ARG A 82 5.81 -8.48 0.67
N GLU A 83 6.51 -8.42 1.80
CA GLU A 83 7.46 -9.48 2.18
C GLU A 83 6.72 -10.72 2.73
N ASP A 84 5.70 -10.51 3.57
CA ASP A 84 5.03 -11.57 4.33
C ASP A 84 3.74 -12.09 3.66
N SER A 85 3.08 -11.30 2.79
CA SER A 85 1.72 -11.58 2.31
C SER A 85 1.46 -11.22 0.85
N GLN A 86 2.50 -11.11 0.02
CA GLN A 86 2.35 -10.83 -1.42
C GLN A 86 1.35 -11.74 -2.13
N PRO A 87 1.32 -13.07 -1.90
CA PRO A 87 0.36 -13.95 -2.57
C PRO A 87 -1.11 -13.60 -2.29
N VAL A 88 -1.41 -13.06 -1.10
CA VAL A 88 -2.76 -12.62 -0.73
C VAL A 88 -3.12 -11.36 -1.50
N VAL A 89 -2.20 -10.39 -1.57
CA VAL A 89 -2.37 -9.15 -2.32
C VAL A 89 -2.60 -9.45 -3.81
N ASP A 90 -1.80 -10.34 -4.38
CA ASP A 90 -1.89 -10.74 -5.78
C ASP A 90 -3.22 -11.45 -6.07
N LYS A 91 -3.62 -12.39 -5.21
CA LYS A 91 -4.90 -13.10 -5.33
C LYS A 91 -6.09 -12.15 -5.22
N PHE A 92 -6.06 -11.21 -4.27
CA PHE A 92 -7.09 -10.20 -4.14
C PHE A 92 -7.18 -9.32 -5.38
N PHE A 93 -6.05 -8.77 -5.83
CA PHE A 93 -6.00 -7.89 -7.00
C PHE A 93 -6.47 -8.60 -8.28
N ALA A 94 -6.07 -9.86 -8.48
CA ALA A 94 -6.51 -10.67 -9.61
C ALA A 94 -8.03 -10.98 -9.60
N SER A 95 -8.68 -10.91 -8.43
CA SER A 95 -10.12 -11.12 -8.28
C SER A 95 -10.99 -9.91 -8.62
N LEU A 96 -10.35 -8.75 -8.81
CA LEU A 96 -11.01 -7.50 -9.18
C LEU A 96 -11.23 -7.45 -10.69
N ASN A 97 -12.36 -6.88 -11.12
CA ASN A 97 -12.58 -6.56 -12.53
C ASN A 97 -11.74 -5.35 -12.97
N GLU A 98 -11.72 -5.02 -14.26
CA GLU A 98 -10.87 -3.93 -14.79
C GLU A 98 -11.17 -2.56 -14.18
N GLU A 99 -12.43 -2.23 -13.94
CA GLU A 99 -12.84 -0.97 -13.32
C GLU A 99 -12.37 -0.89 -11.86
N GLU A 100 -12.53 -1.98 -11.11
CA GLU A 100 -12.10 -2.11 -9.72
C GLU A 100 -10.57 -2.09 -9.58
N GLN A 101 -9.84 -2.74 -10.48
CA GLN A 101 -8.38 -2.68 -10.52
C GLN A 101 -7.89 -1.24 -10.77
N LYS A 102 -8.56 -0.54 -11.70
CA LYS A 102 -8.26 0.87 -11.99
C LYS A 102 -8.52 1.74 -10.77
N GLU A 103 -9.68 1.58 -10.13
CA GLU A 103 -10.04 2.33 -8.93
C GLU A 103 -9.04 2.07 -7.78
N TYR A 104 -8.68 0.80 -7.57
CA TYR A 104 -7.68 0.41 -6.57
C TYR A 104 -6.36 1.13 -6.79
N VAL A 105 -5.81 1.09 -8.01
CA VAL A 105 -4.52 1.73 -8.33
C VAL A 105 -4.61 3.26 -8.26
N ASN A 106 -5.69 3.85 -8.76
CA ASN A 106 -5.90 5.31 -8.71
C ASN A 106 -5.95 5.84 -7.27
N ARG A 107 -6.38 5.04 -6.31
CA ARG A 107 -6.47 5.47 -4.91
C ARG A 107 -5.32 5.03 -4.04
N THR A 108 -4.53 4.06 -4.48
CA THR A 108 -3.40 3.53 -3.71
C THR A 108 -2.05 3.94 -4.25
N VAL A 109 -1.88 4.12 -5.56
CA VAL A 109 -0.59 4.41 -6.21
C VAL A 109 -0.53 5.84 -6.74
N ASP A 110 -1.53 6.30 -7.49
CA ASP A 110 -1.51 7.63 -8.10
C ASP A 110 -1.33 8.80 -7.10
N PRO A 111 -1.88 8.77 -5.87
CA PRO A 111 -1.62 9.82 -4.89
C PRO A 111 -0.14 9.90 -4.47
N TYR A 112 0.59 8.79 -4.54
CA TYR A 112 2.03 8.78 -4.30
C TYR A 112 2.79 9.41 -5.46
N LEU A 113 2.38 9.15 -6.71
CA LEU A 113 2.93 9.83 -7.89
C LEU A 113 2.78 11.35 -7.79
N ASP A 114 1.60 11.83 -7.42
CA ASP A 114 1.34 13.28 -7.30
C ASP A 114 2.15 13.93 -6.18
N ARG A 115 2.38 13.21 -5.07
CA ARG A 115 3.23 13.68 -3.98
C ARG A 115 4.70 13.66 -4.37
N LEU A 116 5.14 12.61 -5.07
CA LEU A 116 6.49 12.47 -5.57
C LEU A 116 6.82 13.58 -6.56
N GLU A 117 5.97 13.82 -7.55
CA GLU A 117 6.15 14.87 -8.57
C GLU A 117 6.26 16.25 -7.93
N ARG A 118 5.35 16.59 -7.00
CA ARG A 118 5.43 17.84 -6.23
C ARG A 118 6.69 17.90 -5.36
N GLY A 119 7.07 16.77 -4.77
CA GLY A 119 8.29 16.60 -3.98
C GLY A 119 9.54 16.95 -4.78
N LEU A 120 9.67 16.34 -5.97
CA LEU A 120 10.78 16.55 -6.90
C LEU A 120 10.84 17.99 -7.43
N LYS A 121 9.68 18.59 -7.76
CA LYS A 121 9.61 19.98 -8.22
C LYS A 121 10.08 21.00 -7.19
N ALA A 122 9.97 20.68 -5.89
CA ALA A 122 10.39 21.56 -4.81
C ALA A 122 11.89 21.45 -4.45
N LEU A 123 12.62 20.50 -5.03
CA LEU A 123 14.04 20.30 -4.76
C LEU A 123 14.93 21.13 -5.69
N PRO A 124 16.15 21.48 -5.26
CA PRO A 124 17.17 22.05 -6.15
C PRO A 124 17.44 21.15 -7.36
N GLU A 125 17.86 21.73 -8.47
CA GLU A 125 18.04 21.01 -9.73
C GLU A 125 19.01 19.82 -9.61
N GLU A 126 20.12 19.99 -8.90
CA GLU A 126 21.12 18.94 -8.69
C GLU A 126 20.55 17.75 -7.91
N GLU A 127 19.82 18.02 -6.83
CA GLU A 127 19.20 16.97 -6.01
C GLU A 127 18.09 16.25 -6.77
N ARG A 128 17.26 17.01 -7.50
CA ARG A 128 16.23 16.46 -8.37
C ARG A 128 16.86 15.53 -9.41
N LYS A 129 17.94 15.95 -10.09
CA LYS A 129 18.67 15.10 -11.06
C LYS A 129 19.18 13.83 -10.40
N ARG A 130 19.84 13.93 -9.24
CA ARG A 130 20.36 12.78 -8.47
C ARG A 130 19.24 11.78 -8.13
N LEU A 131 18.10 12.28 -7.66
CA LEU A 131 16.95 11.45 -7.30
C LEU A 131 16.28 10.82 -8.53
N THR A 132 16.09 11.57 -9.61
CA THR A 132 15.54 11.03 -10.86
C THR A 132 16.44 9.95 -11.46
N THR A 133 17.76 10.14 -11.49
CA THR A 133 18.70 9.11 -11.96
C THR A 133 18.63 7.84 -11.12
N ARG A 134 18.52 7.97 -9.79
CA ARG A 134 18.35 6.82 -8.91
C ARG A 134 17.01 6.12 -9.14
N MET A 135 15.93 6.87 -9.27
CA MET A 135 14.60 6.33 -9.56
C MET A 135 14.60 5.49 -10.84
N ARG A 136 15.28 5.95 -11.91
CA ARG A 136 15.46 5.16 -13.14
C ARG A 136 16.13 3.82 -12.88
N GLY A 137 17.19 3.81 -12.07
CA GLY A 137 17.89 2.59 -11.66
C GLY A 137 17.01 1.65 -10.84
N ASP A 138 16.28 2.19 -9.86
CA ASP A 138 15.39 1.42 -8.98
C ASP A 138 14.24 0.79 -9.79
N MET A 139 13.65 1.52 -10.74
CA MET A 139 12.61 1.00 -11.65
C MET A 139 13.13 -0.13 -12.54
N LYS A 140 14.35 0.02 -13.09
CA LYS A 140 14.97 -1.02 -13.90
C LYS A 140 15.21 -2.29 -13.08
N ASN A 141 15.78 -2.15 -11.89
CA ASN A 141 16.05 -3.28 -10.99
C ASN A 141 14.77 -4.00 -10.57
N GLN A 142 13.72 -3.23 -10.23
CA GLN A 142 12.43 -3.79 -9.81
C GLN A 142 11.75 -4.55 -10.96
N ARG A 143 11.77 -4.01 -12.19
CA ARG A 143 11.20 -4.69 -13.36
C ARG A 143 11.96 -5.96 -13.73
N SER A 144 13.28 -5.95 -13.62
CA SER A 144 14.09 -7.16 -13.84
C SER A 144 13.81 -8.25 -12.79
N ALA A 145 13.39 -7.87 -11.59
CA ALA A 145 13.01 -8.80 -10.53
C ALA A 145 11.53 -9.26 -10.61
N ALA A 146 10.68 -8.53 -11.34
CA ALA A 146 9.27 -8.85 -11.48
C ALA A 146 9.04 -10.05 -12.41
N GLN A 147 8.07 -10.89 -12.06
CA GLN A 147 7.74 -12.12 -12.78
C GLN A 147 7.28 -11.86 -14.23
N ASP A 148 6.70 -10.69 -14.51
CA ASP A 148 6.22 -10.28 -15.83
C ASP A 148 7.31 -9.59 -16.68
N GLY A 149 8.45 -9.22 -16.09
CA GLY A 149 9.60 -8.72 -16.85
C GLY A 149 10.10 -9.71 -17.91
N ASP A 150 9.79 -11.00 -17.72
CA ASP A 150 10.16 -12.08 -18.63
C ASP A 150 9.17 -12.30 -19.79
N LYS A 151 7.97 -11.71 -19.73
CA LYS A 151 6.91 -11.89 -20.76
C LYS A 151 6.95 -10.89 -21.91
N LEU A 152 7.69 -9.78 -21.76
CA LEU A 152 7.83 -8.75 -22.78
C LEU A 152 8.85 -9.18 -23.85
N SER A 153 8.59 -8.85 -25.11
CA SER A 153 9.59 -8.99 -26.17
C SER A 153 10.78 -8.05 -25.95
N PRO A 154 11.97 -8.35 -26.50
CA PRO A 154 13.14 -7.47 -26.37
C PRO A 154 12.86 -6.03 -26.83
N GLU A 155 12.11 -5.86 -27.93
CA GLU A 155 11.75 -4.55 -28.48
C GLU A 155 10.84 -3.74 -27.54
N GLU A 156 9.83 -4.38 -26.94
CA GLU A 156 8.97 -3.74 -25.95
C GLU A 156 9.73 -3.36 -24.68
N ARG A 157 10.68 -4.20 -24.25
CA ARG A 157 11.54 -3.90 -23.10
C ARG A 157 12.40 -2.67 -23.39
N GLU A 158 13.03 -2.59 -24.55
CA GLU A 158 13.85 -1.45 -24.96
C GLU A 158 13.05 -0.17 -25.08
N PHE A 159 11.84 -0.23 -25.66
CA PHE A 159 10.94 0.94 -25.76
C PHE A 159 10.49 1.44 -24.38
N MET A 160 10.15 0.54 -23.47
CA MET A 160 9.81 0.94 -22.10
C MET A 160 11.03 1.52 -21.37
N ASP A 161 12.20 0.93 -21.56
CA ASP A 161 13.45 1.41 -20.95
C ASP A 161 13.83 2.80 -21.47
N SER A 162 13.61 3.09 -22.76
CA SER A 162 13.83 4.44 -23.30
C SER A 162 12.87 5.47 -22.69
N MET A 163 11.58 5.14 -22.54
CA MET A 163 10.62 6.03 -21.87
C MET A 163 10.99 6.32 -20.42
N VAL A 164 11.42 5.30 -19.66
CA VAL A 164 11.90 5.48 -18.27
C VAL A 164 13.15 6.38 -18.25
N GLN A 165 14.04 6.23 -19.23
CA GLN A 165 15.25 7.05 -19.36
C GLN A 165 14.95 8.49 -19.75
N GLU A 166 13.89 8.76 -20.50
CA GLU A 166 13.48 10.12 -20.83
C GLU A 166 12.81 10.78 -19.63
N ASP A 167 11.66 10.24 -19.20
CA ASP A 167 10.89 10.77 -18.08
C ASP A 167 10.22 9.64 -17.27
N PRO A 168 10.82 9.23 -16.13
CA PRO A 168 10.30 8.14 -15.33
C PRO A 168 8.96 8.46 -14.66
N ILE A 169 8.66 9.74 -14.41
CA ILE A 169 7.38 10.16 -13.81
C ILE A 169 6.27 10.06 -14.87
N PHE A 170 6.55 10.56 -16.07
CA PHE A 170 5.62 10.45 -17.19
C PHE A 170 5.35 8.99 -17.55
N PHE A 171 6.38 8.16 -17.61
CA PHE A 171 6.23 6.72 -17.82
C PHE A 171 5.29 6.10 -16.78
N LEU A 172 5.53 6.34 -15.48
CA LEU A 172 4.70 5.75 -14.43
C LEU A 172 3.26 6.22 -14.47
N ARG A 173 3.00 7.48 -14.83
CA ARG A 173 1.63 8.01 -14.91
C ARG A 173 0.82 7.34 -16.02
N ASN A 174 1.47 6.99 -17.12
CA ASN A 174 0.84 6.36 -18.29
C ASN A 174 1.02 4.84 -18.34
N ALA A 175 1.73 4.25 -17.38
CA ALA A 175 1.99 2.83 -17.34
C ALA A 175 0.67 2.03 -17.15
N PRO A 176 0.60 0.80 -17.69
CA PRO A 176 -0.50 -0.11 -17.39
C PRO A 176 -0.67 -0.33 -15.88
N ILE A 177 -1.90 -0.61 -15.45
CA ILE A 177 -2.28 -0.77 -14.03
C ILE A 177 -1.36 -1.77 -13.30
N LYS A 178 -1.08 -2.92 -13.92
CA LYS A 178 -0.17 -3.93 -13.36
C LYS A 178 1.25 -3.39 -13.17
N VAL A 179 1.79 -2.67 -14.15
CA VAL A 179 3.12 -2.07 -14.08
C VAL A 179 3.18 -0.99 -12.99
N LYS A 180 2.11 -0.20 -12.81
CA LYS A 180 2.02 0.76 -11.69
C LYS A 180 2.08 0.07 -10.33
N MET A 181 1.41 -1.08 -10.18
CA MET A 181 1.45 -1.88 -8.95
C MET A 181 2.84 -2.45 -8.68
N GLU A 182 3.49 -3.02 -9.70
CA GLU A 182 4.85 -3.55 -9.59
C GLU A 182 5.88 -2.48 -9.18
N LEU A 183 5.65 -1.24 -9.61
CA LEU A 183 6.53 -0.11 -9.37
C LEU A 183 6.12 0.77 -8.19
N ALA A 184 4.99 0.47 -7.53
CA ALA A 184 4.58 1.11 -6.29
C ALA A 184 5.69 1.11 -5.19
N PRO A 185 6.50 0.04 -5.02
CA PRO A 185 7.62 0.04 -4.08
C PRO A 185 8.63 1.15 -4.33
N VAL A 186 8.95 1.40 -5.60
CA VAL A 186 9.92 2.41 -5.99
C VAL A 186 9.38 3.80 -5.65
N LEU A 187 8.08 4.02 -5.83
CA LEU A 187 7.42 5.28 -5.45
C LEU A 187 7.45 5.52 -3.94
N GLU A 188 7.17 4.48 -3.15
CA GLU A 188 7.21 4.54 -1.69
C GLU A 188 8.61 4.88 -1.18
N ASP A 189 9.63 4.18 -1.68
CA ASP A 189 11.03 4.41 -1.30
C ASP A 189 11.50 5.81 -1.71
N MET A 190 11.12 6.28 -2.90
CA MET A 190 11.47 7.61 -3.37
C MET A 190 10.79 8.70 -2.55
N LEU A 191 9.51 8.54 -2.20
CA LEU A 191 8.81 9.49 -1.34
C LEU A 191 9.43 9.55 0.05
N SER A 192 9.80 8.40 0.63
CA SER A 192 10.50 8.32 1.91
C SER A 192 11.81 9.12 1.89
N ARG A 193 12.61 8.99 0.82
CA ARG A 193 13.86 9.75 0.65
C ARG A 193 13.63 11.26 0.56
N ILE A 194 12.64 11.70 -0.23
CA ILE A 194 12.33 13.13 -0.36
C ILE A 194 11.88 13.72 0.98
N GLN A 195 11.08 12.97 1.76
CA GLN A 195 10.68 13.39 3.09
C GLN A 195 11.86 13.44 4.06
N GLY A 196 12.80 12.49 3.94
CA GLY A 196 14.04 12.48 4.73
C GLY A 196 14.95 13.68 4.45
N LEU A 197 14.97 14.21 3.22
CA LEU A 197 15.74 15.40 2.86
C LEU A 197 15.13 16.72 3.36
N ARG A 198 13.83 16.72 3.71
CA ARG A 198 13.12 17.90 4.25
C ARG A 198 13.18 18.01 5.77
N ARG A 199 13.75 17.02 6.46
CA ARG A 199 13.98 17.05 7.91
C ARG A 199 15.35 17.64 8.20
#